data_AF-A0A8S4SKF5-F1
#
_entry.id   AF-A0A8S4SKF5-F1
#
_cell.length_a   1.000
_cell.length_b   1.000
_cell.length_c   1.000
_cell.angle_alpha   90.00
_cell.angle_beta   90.00
_cell.angle_gamma   90.00
#
_symmetry.space_group_name_H-M   'P 1'
#
loop_
_entity.id
_entity.type
_entity.pdbx_description
1 polymer ?
#
loop_
_entity_poly.entity_id
_entity_poly.type
_entity_poly.pdbx_seq_one_letter_code
_entity_poly.pdbx_strand_id
1 'polypeptide(L)'
;MDLNVEDYIESLFADEAFRLPSDSKKPEDIEMKIPEWYDEKEYNKARRFYWDNCFQLTSSMLLGLVAVFAIPSILRVLISSRRSNSTYTAYRRYLSTLLHTVSWFEHDLTPGSKSWKSLLAVRARHIKAGLSANLKGQGIVSQRDLALTQFGFVGFSILKPEKFGLQKNENSDWEAYNHFWRVIGHAIGLEDRYNICRRNIQETREVCQILLRRVWTPCLENVPEYYEHMARVMLDGLWCINPTIHLDSMIYLTKYLSDVPGYVYTEADRLNLQDRIREQLKGKSEDIGVDTASLISKAPFDLPQNPPRLLYLHDYDLLETVPPYKKLPWAAKYKLGLKAAIAALYTSYLGRIYFNMHFRFSLFLMKYFPYMAFFRFGVIKSYVRIFVEDPIDNEEPKPNSYYQQPQPPLPLYKELLSLLW
;
A
#
# COMPACT_ATOMS: atom_id res chain seq x y z
N MET A 1 -5.64 13.11 -26.30
CA MET A 1 -5.09 14.36 -25.75
C MET A 1 -4.60 14.05 -24.35
N ASP A 2 -3.33 14.31 -24.07
CA ASP A 2 -2.80 14.17 -22.71
C ASP A 2 -3.43 15.27 -21.86
N LEU A 3 -4.34 14.88 -20.96
CA LEU A 3 -4.92 15.77 -19.95
C LEU A 3 -3.78 16.37 -19.12
N ASN A 4 -3.85 17.67 -18.83
CA ASN A 4 -3.00 18.27 -17.81
C ASN A 4 -3.31 17.63 -16.43
N VAL A 5 -2.50 17.91 -15.42
CA VAL A 5 -2.64 17.27 -14.10
C VAL A 5 -3.99 17.57 -13.45
N GLU A 6 -4.51 18.79 -13.57
CA GLU A 6 -5.80 19.19 -12.99
C GLU A 6 -6.96 18.48 -13.69
N ASP A 7 -7.00 18.55 -15.03
CA ASP A 7 -8.01 17.87 -15.84
C ASP A 7 -8.01 16.35 -15.60
N TYR A 8 -6.82 15.76 -15.42
CA TYR A 8 -6.68 14.34 -15.08
C TYR A 8 -7.31 14.03 -13.73
N ILE A 9 -7.03 14.84 -12.70
CA ILE A 9 -7.58 14.64 -11.35
C ILE A 9 -9.10 14.79 -11.35
N GLU A 10 -9.63 15.78 -12.07
CA GLU A 10 -11.08 15.97 -12.22
C GLU A 10 -11.73 14.78 -12.91
N SER A 11 -11.13 14.30 -14.01
CA SER A 11 -11.57 13.09 -14.72
C SER A 11 -11.57 11.85 -13.83
N LEU A 12 -10.52 11.64 -13.02
CA LEU A 12 -10.42 10.51 -12.11
C LEU A 12 -11.44 10.58 -10.95
N PHE A 13 -11.80 11.78 -10.50
CA PHE A 13 -12.79 11.99 -9.45
C PHE A 13 -14.23 12.06 -9.97
N ALA A 14 -14.43 12.17 -11.27
CA ALA A 14 -15.74 12.13 -11.87
C ALA A 14 -16.47 10.80 -11.61
N ASP A 15 -17.80 10.88 -11.59
CA ASP A 15 -18.69 9.73 -11.40
C ASP A 15 -18.47 8.64 -12.46
N GLU A 16 -18.07 9.01 -13.68
CA GLU A 16 -17.76 8.08 -14.76
C GLU A 16 -16.65 7.10 -14.33
N ALA A 17 -15.52 7.59 -13.82
CA ALA A 17 -14.38 6.76 -13.42
C ALA A 17 -14.73 5.78 -12.30
N PHE A 18 -15.70 6.14 -11.44
CA PHE A 18 -16.19 5.29 -10.36
C PHE A 18 -17.21 4.22 -10.83
N ARG A 19 -18.01 4.53 -11.85
CA ARG A 19 -19.05 3.62 -12.36
C ARG A 19 -18.56 2.73 -13.49
N LEU A 20 -17.47 3.10 -14.14
CA LEU A 20 -16.88 2.32 -15.23
C LEU A 20 -16.07 1.14 -14.66
N PRO A 21 -16.38 -0.11 -15.03
CA PRO A 21 -15.65 -1.28 -14.54
C PRO A 21 -14.20 -1.29 -15.05
N SER A 22 -13.35 -2.05 -14.36
CA SER A 22 -11.95 -2.29 -14.74
C SER A 22 -11.80 -2.85 -16.16
N ASP A 23 -12.80 -3.59 -16.63
CA ASP A 23 -12.93 -4.01 -18.02
C ASP A 23 -14.39 -4.41 -18.26
N SER A 24 -14.86 -4.24 -19.50
CA SER A 24 -16.20 -4.65 -19.93
C SER A 24 -16.21 -6.03 -20.60
N LYS A 25 -15.04 -6.53 -21.02
CA LYS A 25 -14.91 -7.85 -21.65
C LYS A 25 -15.06 -8.98 -20.63
N LYS A 26 -15.48 -10.15 -21.12
CA LYS A 26 -15.44 -11.39 -20.31
C LYS A 26 -13.99 -11.85 -20.13
N PRO A 27 -13.66 -12.54 -19.02
CA PRO A 27 -12.30 -13.03 -18.76
C PRO A 27 -11.72 -13.91 -19.87
N GLU A 28 -12.54 -14.63 -20.62
CA GLU A 28 -12.16 -15.47 -21.75
C GLU A 28 -11.87 -14.67 -23.04
N ASP A 29 -12.40 -13.45 -23.15
CA ASP A 29 -12.33 -12.60 -24.35
C ASP A 29 -11.29 -11.47 -24.22
N ILE A 30 -10.59 -11.38 -23.08
CA ILE A 30 -9.55 -10.38 -22.88
C ILE A 30 -8.32 -10.69 -23.73
N GLU A 31 -7.78 -9.66 -24.35
CA GLU A 31 -6.55 -9.70 -25.11
C GLU A 31 -5.66 -8.58 -24.62
N MET A 32 -4.38 -8.88 -24.36
CA MET A 32 -3.43 -7.84 -24.01
C MET A 32 -2.89 -7.21 -25.28
N LYS A 33 -3.04 -5.90 -25.37
CA LYS A 33 -2.45 -5.08 -26.41
C LYS A 33 -1.28 -4.31 -25.81
N ILE A 34 -0.16 -4.31 -26.52
CA ILE A 34 0.98 -3.46 -26.16
C ILE A 34 0.63 -2.05 -26.67
N PRO A 35 0.70 -1.01 -25.81
CA PRO A 35 0.37 0.35 -26.22
C PRO A 35 1.41 0.89 -27.21
N GLU A 36 0.99 1.78 -28.10
CA GLU A 36 1.88 2.38 -29.12
C GLU A 36 3.06 3.16 -28.50
N TRP A 37 2.86 3.69 -27.30
CA TRP A 37 3.88 4.42 -26.54
C TRP A 37 4.80 3.50 -25.72
N TYR A 38 4.70 2.17 -25.84
CA TYR A 38 5.59 1.22 -25.17
C TYR A 38 7.04 1.37 -25.63
N ASP A 39 7.95 1.50 -24.67
CA ASP A 39 9.39 1.51 -24.90
C ASP A 39 10.03 0.36 -24.13
N GLU A 40 10.47 -0.66 -24.87
CA GLU A 40 11.09 -1.85 -24.31
C GLU A 40 12.37 -1.55 -23.51
N LYS A 41 13.16 -0.55 -23.94
CA LYS A 41 14.41 -0.18 -23.25
C LYS A 41 14.10 0.46 -21.90
N GLU A 42 13.14 1.38 -21.85
CA GLU A 42 12.71 1.99 -20.59
C GLU A 42 12.03 0.95 -19.68
N TYR A 43 11.20 0.07 -20.23
CA TYR A 43 10.60 -1.03 -19.47
C TYR A 43 11.67 -1.94 -18.82
N ASN A 44 12.71 -2.32 -19.56
CA ASN A 44 13.78 -3.17 -19.05
C ASN A 44 14.73 -2.44 -18.09
N LYS A 45 14.96 -1.15 -18.29
CA LYS A 45 15.68 -0.30 -17.35
C LYS A 45 14.97 -0.24 -16.00
N ALA A 46 13.65 -0.14 -15.98
CA ALA A 46 12.85 -0.18 -14.77
C ALA A 46 12.98 -1.52 -14.04
N ARG A 47 13.04 -2.63 -14.77
CA ARG A 47 13.26 -3.96 -14.20
C ARG A 47 14.61 -4.05 -13.50
N ARG A 48 15.67 -3.54 -14.13
CA ARG A 48 16.99 -3.41 -13.49
C ARG A 48 16.90 -2.54 -12.23
N PHE A 49 16.34 -1.34 -12.33
CA PHE A 49 16.17 -0.42 -11.20
C PHE A 49 15.42 -1.06 -10.03
N TYR A 50 14.35 -1.83 -10.31
CA TYR A 50 13.65 -2.59 -9.29
C TYR A 50 14.57 -3.60 -8.62
N TRP A 51 15.33 -4.40 -9.38
CA TRP A 51 16.23 -5.40 -8.79
C TRP A 51 17.41 -4.80 -8.03
N ASP A 52 17.83 -3.61 -8.40
CA ASP A 52 18.83 -2.82 -7.68
C ASP A 52 18.26 -2.19 -6.40
N ASN A 53 16.93 -2.13 -6.27
CA ASN A 53 16.23 -1.51 -5.15
C ASN A 53 15.10 -2.38 -4.53
N CYS A 54 15.14 -3.70 -4.71
CA CYS A 54 13.95 -4.54 -4.60
C CYS A 54 13.41 -4.65 -3.17
N PHE A 55 14.29 -4.65 -2.17
CA PHE A 55 13.87 -4.70 -0.77
C PHE A 55 13.02 -3.47 -0.38
N GLN A 56 13.48 -2.27 -0.75
CA GLN A 56 12.82 -1.03 -0.36
C GLN A 56 11.61 -0.71 -1.23
N LEU A 57 11.68 -0.96 -2.55
CA LEU A 57 10.52 -0.81 -3.43
C LEU A 57 9.38 -1.76 -3.04
N THR A 58 9.69 -3.01 -2.67
CA THR A 58 8.67 -3.95 -2.16
C THR A 58 8.15 -3.52 -0.79
N SER A 59 9.00 -2.99 0.09
CA SER A 59 8.57 -2.45 1.39
C SER A 59 7.61 -1.27 1.24
N SER A 60 7.84 -0.40 0.25
CA SER A 60 6.91 0.66 -0.13
C SER A 60 5.56 0.11 -0.59
N MET A 61 5.55 -0.92 -1.45
CA MET A 61 4.31 -1.57 -1.91
C MET A 61 3.51 -2.18 -0.76
N LEU A 62 4.19 -2.77 0.24
CA LEU A 62 3.52 -3.31 1.43
C LEU A 62 2.76 -2.22 2.20
N LEU A 63 3.40 -1.07 2.44
CA LEU A 63 2.76 0.06 3.13
C LEU A 63 1.64 0.67 2.30
N GLY A 64 1.82 0.74 0.98
CA GLY A 64 0.76 1.18 0.08
C GLY A 64 -0.43 0.22 0.07
N LEU A 65 -0.22 -1.09 0.20
CA LEU A 65 -1.31 -2.06 0.36
C LEU A 65 -2.08 -1.86 1.69
N VAL A 66 -1.39 -1.55 2.79
CA VAL A 66 -2.07 -1.15 4.04
C VAL A 66 -2.93 0.08 3.79
N ALA A 67 -2.42 1.08 3.07
CA ALA A 67 -3.17 2.29 2.74
C ALA A 67 -4.41 1.99 1.89
N VAL A 68 -4.30 1.10 0.89
CA VAL A 68 -5.40 0.72 -0.03
C VAL A 68 -6.66 0.24 0.70
N PHE A 69 -6.52 -0.42 1.85
CA PHE A 69 -7.69 -0.82 2.66
C PHE A 69 -8.51 0.37 3.19
N ALA A 70 -7.95 1.58 3.22
CA ALA A 70 -8.66 2.77 3.64
C ALA A 70 -9.63 3.30 2.56
N ILE A 71 -9.57 2.78 1.33
CA ILE A 71 -10.51 3.14 0.26
C ILE A 71 -11.79 2.30 0.38
N PRO A 72 -12.96 2.89 0.70
CA PRO A 72 -14.17 2.13 1.02
C PRO A 72 -14.67 1.22 -0.11
N SER A 73 -14.61 1.68 -1.37
CA SER A 73 -15.01 0.88 -2.54
C SER A 73 -14.16 -0.36 -2.70
N ILE A 74 -12.84 -0.21 -2.58
CA ILE A 74 -11.88 -1.32 -2.68
C ILE A 74 -12.08 -2.29 -1.51
N LEU A 75 -12.17 -1.79 -0.27
CA LEU A 75 -12.31 -2.62 0.91
C LEU A 75 -13.55 -3.52 0.84
N ARG A 76 -14.71 -2.98 0.41
CA ARG A 76 -15.95 -3.77 0.24
C ARG A 76 -15.77 -4.94 -0.73
N VAL A 77 -15.12 -4.72 -1.87
CA VAL A 77 -14.84 -5.80 -2.83
C VAL A 77 -13.95 -6.87 -2.18
N LEU A 78 -12.90 -6.46 -1.48
CA LEU A 78 -11.95 -7.38 -0.83
C LEU A 78 -12.60 -8.24 0.26
N ILE A 79 -13.43 -7.64 1.11
CA ILE A 79 -14.19 -8.36 2.16
C ILE A 79 -15.18 -9.33 1.52
N SER A 80 -15.93 -8.87 0.52
CA SER A 80 -16.97 -9.69 -0.14
C SER A 80 -16.39 -10.87 -0.93
N SER A 81 -15.11 -10.82 -1.28
CA SER A 81 -14.43 -11.92 -1.96
C SER A 81 -14.08 -13.06 -1.00
N ARG A 82 -14.00 -12.81 0.31
CA ARG A 82 -13.67 -13.81 1.35
C ARG A 82 -12.33 -14.53 1.14
N ARG A 83 -11.42 -13.86 0.42
CA ARG A 83 -10.09 -14.36 0.05
C ARG A 83 -8.98 -13.80 0.93
N SER A 84 -9.33 -12.99 1.93
CA SER A 84 -8.37 -12.31 2.78
C SER A 84 -8.94 -11.94 4.15
N ASN A 85 -9.98 -12.65 4.60
CA ASN A 85 -10.64 -12.36 5.86
C ASN A 85 -9.93 -13.05 7.03
N SER A 86 -9.40 -14.26 6.86
CA SER A 86 -8.50 -14.86 7.85
C SER A 86 -7.02 -14.63 7.51
N THR A 87 -6.14 -14.80 8.49
CA THR A 87 -4.68 -14.81 8.28
C THR A 87 -4.27 -15.79 7.17
N TYR A 88 -4.87 -16.98 7.10
CA TYR A 88 -4.49 -17.98 6.10
C TYR A 88 -4.87 -17.55 4.68
N THR A 89 -6.11 -17.11 4.46
CA THR A 89 -6.52 -16.66 3.12
C THR A 89 -5.79 -15.38 2.73
N ALA A 90 -5.54 -14.48 3.69
CA ALA A 90 -4.73 -13.28 3.46
C ALA A 90 -3.28 -13.64 3.06
N TYR A 91 -2.62 -14.56 3.77
CA TYR A 91 -1.30 -15.07 3.40
C TYR A 91 -1.28 -15.56 1.94
N ARG A 92 -2.26 -16.39 1.57
CA ARG A 92 -2.38 -16.93 0.21
C ARG A 92 -2.50 -15.83 -0.84
N ARG A 93 -3.45 -14.93 -0.65
CA ARG A 93 -3.75 -13.82 -1.57
C ARG A 93 -2.58 -12.88 -1.74
N TYR A 94 -1.97 -12.45 -0.65
CA TYR A 94 -0.95 -11.40 -0.72
C TYR A 94 0.44 -11.94 -1.09
N LEU A 95 0.74 -13.21 -0.78
CA LEU A 95 1.88 -13.89 -1.40
C LEU A 95 1.66 -14.09 -2.90
N SER A 96 0.45 -14.47 -3.33
CA SER A 96 0.11 -14.57 -4.75
C SER A 96 0.31 -13.23 -5.46
N THR A 97 -0.17 -12.13 -4.85
CA THR A 97 0.00 -10.76 -5.35
C THR A 97 1.48 -10.37 -5.45
N LEU A 98 2.28 -10.65 -4.43
CA LEU A 98 3.73 -10.41 -4.44
C LEU A 98 4.42 -11.19 -5.57
N LEU A 99 4.11 -12.48 -5.73
CA LEU A 99 4.72 -13.31 -6.76
C LEU A 99 4.28 -12.93 -8.18
N HIS A 100 3.05 -12.46 -8.37
CA HIS A 100 2.61 -11.83 -9.63
C HIS A 100 3.43 -10.58 -9.92
N THR A 101 3.53 -9.66 -8.95
CA THR A 101 4.25 -8.39 -9.10
C THR A 101 5.72 -8.62 -9.43
N VAL A 102 6.38 -9.48 -8.66
CA VAL A 102 7.78 -9.87 -8.90
C VAL A 102 7.95 -10.49 -10.28
N SER A 103 7.01 -11.32 -10.74
CA SER A 103 7.11 -11.94 -12.08
C SER A 103 7.14 -10.92 -13.23
N TRP A 104 6.53 -9.73 -13.04
CA TRP A 104 6.57 -8.65 -14.03
C TRP A 104 7.96 -8.00 -14.12
N PHE A 105 8.70 -8.02 -13.02
CA PHE A 105 10.09 -7.57 -12.97
C PHE A 105 11.10 -8.65 -13.39
N GLU A 106 10.77 -9.94 -13.20
CA GLU A 106 11.64 -11.07 -13.55
C GLU A 106 11.67 -11.34 -15.06
N HIS A 107 10.53 -11.18 -15.75
CA HIS A 107 10.37 -11.67 -17.11
C HIS A 107 10.01 -10.56 -18.10
N ASP A 108 10.46 -10.71 -19.34
CA ASP A 108 10.16 -9.79 -20.44
C ASP A 108 8.66 -9.77 -20.74
N LEU A 109 8.16 -8.65 -21.25
CA LEU A 109 6.75 -8.47 -21.62
C LEU A 109 6.52 -8.87 -23.08
N THR A 110 6.62 -10.17 -23.37
CA THR A 110 6.41 -10.73 -24.71
C THR A 110 5.27 -11.75 -24.72
N PRO A 111 4.55 -11.94 -25.84
CA PRO A 111 3.47 -12.91 -25.93
C PRO A 111 3.84 -14.29 -25.40
N GLY A 112 3.09 -14.79 -24.42
CA GLY A 112 3.30 -16.10 -23.82
C GLY A 112 4.33 -16.16 -22.69
N SER A 113 5.06 -15.07 -22.41
CA SER A 113 5.96 -14.99 -21.26
C SER A 113 5.20 -15.14 -19.94
N LYS A 114 5.93 -15.42 -18.84
CA LYS A 114 5.30 -15.50 -17.52
C LYS A 114 4.70 -14.16 -17.09
N SER A 115 5.35 -13.04 -17.41
CA SER A 115 4.81 -11.69 -17.15
C SER A 115 3.50 -11.47 -17.91
N TRP A 116 3.47 -11.83 -19.20
CA TRP A 116 2.27 -11.74 -20.04
C TRP A 116 1.09 -12.53 -19.48
N LYS A 117 1.32 -13.81 -19.15
CA LYS A 117 0.30 -14.69 -18.53
C LYS A 117 -0.15 -14.17 -17.17
N SER A 118 0.78 -13.62 -16.39
CA SER A 118 0.55 -13.05 -15.07
C SER A 118 -0.38 -11.83 -15.14
N LEU A 119 -0.11 -10.89 -16.06
CA LEU A 119 -0.93 -9.69 -16.26
C LEU A 119 -2.34 -10.02 -16.73
N LEU A 120 -2.49 -10.94 -17.68
CA LEU A 120 -3.80 -11.44 -18.12
C LEU A 120 -4.57 -12.11 -16.97
N ALA A 121 -3.90 -12.94 -16.16
CA ALA A 121 -4.53 -13.57 -15.01
C ALA A 121 -5.01 -12.55 -13.96
N VAL A 122 -4.23 -11.50 -13.70
CA VAL A 122 -4.61 -10.42 -12.77
C VAL A 122 -5.79 -9.61 -13.31
N ARG A 123 -5.75 -9.22 -14.60
CA ARG A 123 -6.88 -8.55 -15.27
C ARG A 123 -8.16 -9.37 -15.19
N ALA A 124 -8.08 -10.67 -15.51
CA ALA A 124 -9.20 -11.59 -15.40
C ALA A 124 -9.75 -11.69 -13.97
N ARG A 125 -8.89 -11.66 -12.96
CA ARG A 125 -9.31 -11.68 -11.54
C ARG A 125 -10.00 -10.39 -11.11
N HIS A 126 -9.53 -9.23 -11.56
CA HIS A 126 -10.24 -7.96 -11.30
C HIS A 126 -11.64 -7.97 -11.90
N ILE A 127 -11.80 -8.46 -13.14
CA ILE A 127 -13.11 -8.63 -13.78
C ILE A 127 -14.01 -9.57 -12.95
N LYS A 128 -13.52 -10.77 -12.61
CA LYS A 128 -14.29 -11.74 -11.82
C LYS A 128 -14.68 -11.21 -10.44
N ALA A 129 -13.76 -10.51 -9.76
CA ALA A 129 -14.03 -9.90 -8.46
C ALA A 129 -15.08 -8.78 -8.58
N GLY A 130 -14.97 -7.92 -9.59
CA GLY A 130 -15.94 -6.86 -9.86
C GLY A 130 -17.33 -7.41 -10.17
N LEU A 131 -17.44 -8.42 -11.02
CA LEU A 131 -18.70 -9.10 -11.32
C LEU A 131 -19.31 -9.75 -10.07
N SER A 132 -18.50 -10.46 -9.27
CA SER A 132 -18.98 -11.11 -8.05
C SER A 132 -19.45 -10.10 -7.00
N ALA A 133 -18.73 -9.00 -6.82
CA ALA A 133 -19.11 -7.92 -5.91
C ALA A 133 -20.41 -7.25 -6.37
N ASN A 134 -20.57 -7.02 -7.68
CA ASN A 134 -21.75 -6.38 -8.24
C ASN A 134 -23.01 -7.23 -8.02
N LEU A 135 -22.92 -8.54 -8.26
CA LEU A 135 -23.99 -9.50 -8.00
C LEU A 135 -24.43 -9.54 -6.52
N LYS A 136 -23.53 -9.17 -5.59
CA LYS A 136 -23.80 -9.08 -4.15
C LYS A 136 -24.21 -7.67 -3.69
N GLY A 137 -24.35 -6.71 -4.61
CA GLY A 137 -24.61 -5.31 -4.29
C GLY A 137 -23.46 -4.60 -3.55
N GLN A 138 -22.22 -5.11 -3.63
CA GLN A 138 -21.04 -4.58 -2.93
C GLN A 138 -20.23 -3.57 -3.76
N GLY A 139 -20.69 -3.26 -4.98
CA GLY A 139 -20.03 -2.40 -5.95
C GLY A 139 -19.28 -3.18 -7.02
N ILE A 140 -18.37 -2.50 -7.72
CA ILE A 140 -17.54 -3.07 -8.79
C ILE A 140 -16.05 -2.85 -8.46
N VAL A 141 -15.17 -3.46 -9.24
CA VAL A 141 -13.79 -2.96 -9.38
C VAL A 141 -13.82 -1.93 -10.49
N SER A 142 -13.75 -0.65 -10.15
CA SER A 142 -13.84 0.46 -11.12
C SER A 142 -12.48 0.86 -11.71
N GLN A 143 -12.48 1.68 -12.77
CA GLN A 143 -11.27 2.33 -13.28
C GLN A 143 -10.61 3.19 -12.20
N ARG A 144 -11.41 3.94 -11.41
CA ARG A 144 -10.90 4.70 -10.26
C ARG A 144 -10.27 3.80 -9.21
N ASP A 145 -10.87 2.64 -8.91
CA ASP A 145 -10.30 1.70 -7.94
C ASP A 145 -8.97 1.11 -8.43
N LEU A 146 -8.83 0.81 -9.72
CA LEU A 146 -7.56 0.37 -10.30
C LEU A 146 -6.48 1.46 -10.21
N ALA A 147 -6.83 2.71 -10.54
CA ALA A 147 -5.92 3.85 -10.44
C ALA A 147 -5.45 4.11 -8.99
N LEU A 148 -6.37 4.07 -8.03
CA LEU A 148 -6.04 4.20 -6.61
C LEU A 148 -5.24 2.99 -6.11
N THR A 149 -5.52 1.78 -6.58
CA THR A 149 -4.70 0.61 -6.26
C THR A 149 -3.27 0.75 -6.81
N GLN A 150 -3.11 1.31 -8.02
CA GLN A 150 -1.80 1.59 -8.61
C GLN A 150 -0.97 2.55 -7.75
N PHE A 151 -1.60 3.53 -7.09
CA PHE A 151 -0.90 4.37 -6.09
C PHE A 151 -0.32 3.51 -4.96
N GLY A 152 -1.03 2.49 -4.49
CA GLY A 152 -0.51 1.56 -3.48
C GLY A 152 0.80 0.87 -3.88
N PHE A 153 1.11 0.77 -5.17
CA PHE A 153 2.37 0.17 -5.63
C PHE A 153 3.53 1.18 -5.75
N VAL A 154 3.23 2.43 -6.11
CA VAL A 154 4.28 3.40 -6.52
C VAL A 154 4.27 4.72 -5.76
N GLY A 155 3.15 5.09 -5.15
CA GLY A 155 2.91 6.43 -4.62
C GLY A 155 3.91 6.82 -3.55
N PHE A 156 4.10 5.98 -2.53
CA PHE A 156 5.04 6.28 -1.44
C PHE A 156 6.50 6.31 -1.90
N SER A 157 6.93 5.38 -2.76
CA SER A 157 8.33 5.34 -3.23
C SER A 157 8.67 6.54 -4.12
N ILE A 158 7.73 7.00 -4.95
CA ILE A 158 7.94 8.15 -5.84
C ILE A 158 7.89 9.49 -5.09
N LEU A 159 7.01 9.61 -4.08
CA LEU A 159 6.83 10.84 -3.30
C LEU A 159 7.84 11.00 -2.17
N LYS A 160 8.19 9.90 -1.49
CA LYS A 160 9.01 9.90 -0.27
C LYS A 160 10.19 8.91 -0.38
N PRO A 161 10.97 8.91 -1.49
CA PRO A 161 12.05 7.94 -1.72
C PRO A 161 13.08 7.91 -0.58
N GLU A 162 13.34 9.06 0.05
CA GLU A 162 14.27 9.20 1.16
C GLU A 162 13.84 8.42 2.41
N LYS A 163 12.53 8.25 2.65
CA LYS A 163 12.01 7.42 3.76
C LYS A 163 12.31 5.93 3.56
N PHE A 164 12.68 5.55 2.35
CA PHE A 164 13.10 4.21 1.97
C PHE A 164 14.60 4.13 1.66
N GLY A 165 15.38 5.20 1.86
CA GLY A 165 16.80 5.21 1.52
C GLY A 165 17.09 5.12 0.00
N LEU A 166 16.11 5.47 -0.85
CA LEU A 166 16.24 5.49 -2.30
C LEU A 166 16.82 6.83 -2.77
N GLN A 167 17.60 6.83 -3.85
CA GLN A 167 18.20 8.05 -4.39
C GLN A 167 17.19 8.82 -5.26
N LYS A 168 17.00 10.11 -4.94
CA LYS A 168 16.08 10.99 -5.68
C LYS A 168 16.62 11.41 -7.06
N ASN A 169 17.95 11.50 -7.20
CA ASN A 169 18.62 12.15 -8.34
C ASN A 169 18.81 11.23 -9.56
N GLU A 170 18.44 9.96 -9.49
CA GLU A 170 18.44 9.03 -10.61
C GLU A 170 17.19 9.26 -11.49
N ASN A 171 16.99 10.50 -11.98
CA ASN A 171 15.80 10.90 -12.73
C ASN A 171 15.47 9.91 -13.85
N SER A 172 16.50 9.42 -14.54
CA SER A 172 16.34 8.48 -15.64
C SER A 172 15.80 7.10 -15.20
N ASP A 173 16.11 6.62 -14.00
CA ASP A 173 15.58 5.35 -13.49
C ASP A 173 14.17 5.52 -12.93
N TRP A 174 13.85 6.69 -12.37
CA TRP A 174 12.47 7.02 -11.98
C TRP A 174 11.55 7.19 -13.20
N GLU A 175 12.04 7.74 -14.31
CA GLU A 175 11.29 7.78 -15.58
C GLU A 175 11.01 6.37 -16.10
N ALA A 176 12.02 5.49 -16.07
CA ALA A 176 11.86 4.09 -16.42
C ALA A 176 10.81 3.41 -15.52
N TYR A 177 10.89 3.62 -14.21
CA TYR A 177 9.95 3.07 -13.24
C TYR A 177 8.51 3.58 -13.46
N ASN A 178 8.35 4.87 -13.78
CA ASN A 178 7.08 5.45 -14.20
C ASN A 178 6.55 4.77 -15.47
N HIS A 179 7.40 4.64 -16.49
CA HIS A 179 7.04 3.96 -17.75
C HIS A 179 6.57 2.53 -17.50
N PHE A 180 7.33 1.76 -16.71
CA PHE A 180 6.96 0.39 -16.34
C PHE A 180 5.57 0.33 -15.71
N TRP A 181 5.31 1.13 -14.68
CA TRP A 181 4.00 1.08 -14.02
C TRP A 181 2.86 1.62 -14.88
N ARG A 182 3.13 2.56 -15.79
CA ARG A 182 2.17 2.97 -16.82
C ARG A 182 1.79 1.80 -17.72
N VAL A 183 2.77 1.01 -18.20
CA VAL A 183 2.54 -0.21 -18.99
C VAL A 183 1.76 -1.25 -18.19
N ILE A 184 2.12 -1.49 -16.92
CA ILE A 184 1.41 -2.44 -16.06
C ILE A 184 -0.05 -2.03 -15.87
N GLY A 185 -0.32 -0.75 -15.61
CA GLY A 185 -1.69 -0.22 -15.50
C GLY A 185 -2.51 -0.52 -16.76
N HIS A 186 -1.98 -0.16 -17.93
CA HIS A 186 -2.63 -0.46 -19.22
C HIS A 186 -2.90 -1.97 -19.39
N ALA A 187 -1.89 -2.79 -19.13
CA ALA A 187 -1.97 -4.24 -19.29
C ALA A 187 -3.07 -4.88 -18.43
N ILE A 188 -3.29 -4.38 -17.21
CA ILE A 188 -4.31 -4.90 -16.29
C ILE A 188 -5.71 -4.32 -16.51
N GLY A 189 -5.91 -3.49 -17.55
CA GLY A 189 -7.22 -2.95 -17.93
C GLY A 189 -7.49 -1.51 -17.47
N LEU A 190 -6.51 -0.82 -16.88
CA LEU A 190 -6.64 0.61 -16.57
C LEU A 190 -6.53 1.41 -17.87
N GLU A 191 -7.58 2.16 -18.22
CA GLU A 191 -7.55 3.06 -19.37
C GLU A 191 -6.47 4.13 -19.19
N ASP A 192 -5.75 4.47 -20.26
CA ASP A 192 -4.65 5.44 -20.20
C ASP A 192 -5.08 6.81 -19.65
N ARG A 193 -6.35 7.20 -19.84
CA ARG A 193 -6.91 8.44 -19.29
C ARG A 193 -7.07 8.43 -17.75
N TYR A 194 -7.11 7.26 -17.12
CA TYR A 194 -7.20 7.06 -15.67
C TYR A 194 -5.92 6.50 -15.05
N ASN A 195 -4.85 6.33 -15.85
CA ASN A 195 -3.58 5.82 -15.37
C ASN A 195 -2.80 6.92 -14.62
N ILE A 196 -2.44 6.66 -13.35
CA ILE A 196 -1.76 7.64 -12.50
C ILE A 196 -0.29 7.83 -12.90
N CYS A 197 0.30 6.85 -13.58
CA CYS A 197 1.64 6.97 -14.14
C CYS A 197 1.52 7.71 -15.47
N ARG A 198 1.76 9.03 -15.43
CA ARG A 198 1.58 9.96 -16.53
C ARG A 198 2.76 9.90 -17.51
N ARG A 199 2.83 10.90 -18.39
CA ARG A 199 3.84 10.99 -19.45
C ARG A 199 5.27 10.98 -18.92
N ASN A 200 5.52 11.55 -17.75
CA ASN A 200 6.83 11.63 -17.11
C ASN A 200 6.71 11.55 -15.59
N ILE A 201 7.83 11.34 -14.89
CA ILE A 201 7.85 11.21 -13.43
C ILE A 201 7.36 12.45 -12.71
N GLN A 202 7.58 13.65 -13.27
CA GLN A 202 7.21 14.90 -12.63
C GLN A 202 5.68 15.07 -12.56
N GLU A 203 4.98 14.87 -13.67
CA GLU A 203 3.52 14.84 -13.72
C GLU A 203 2.96 13.75 -12.80
N THR A 204 3.57 12.56 -12.78
CA THR A 204 3.18 11.46 -11.88
C THR A 204 3.34 11.84 -10.41
N ARG A 205 4.42 12.55 -10.03
CA ARG A 205 4.62 13.05 -8.66
C ARG A 205 3.54 14.05 -8.28
N GLU A 206 3.18 14.96 -9.17
CA GLU A 206 2.12 15.94 -8.91
C GLU A 206 0.76 15.26 -8.72
N VAL A 207 0.41 14.32 -9.61
CA VAL A 207 -0.80 13.47 -9.46
C VAL A 207 -0.79 12.74 -8.13
N CYS A 208 0.28 12.01 -7.82
CA CYS A 208 0.42 11.27 -6.56
C CYS A 208 0.33 12.19 -5.34
N GLN A 209 0.88 13.40 -5.39
CA GLN A 209 0.83 14.34 -4.28
C GLN A 209 -0.58 14.86 -4.03
N ILE A 210 -1.36 15.09 -5.10
CA ILE A 210 -2.77 15.46 -5.01
C ILE A 210 -3.60 14.29 -4.46
N LEU A 211 -3.36 13.06 -4.93
CA LEU A 211 -4.01 11.86 -4.41
C LEU A 211 -3.66 11.62 -2.93
N LEU A 212 -2.40 11.80 -2.53
CA LEU A 212 -1.99 11.71 -1.13
C LEU A 212 -2.85 12.63 -0.27
N ARG A 213 -2.89 13.91 -0.64
CA ARG A 213 -3.58 14.96 0.13
C ARG A 213 -5.10 14.81 0.13
N ARG A 214 -5.71 14.55 -1.03
CA ARG A 214 -7.18 14.55 -1.21
C ARG A 214 -7.80 13.18 -1.00
N VAL A 215 -7.05 12.09 -1.09
CA VAL A 215 -7.61 10.72 -0.95
C VAL A 215 -7.00 10.03 0.26
N TRP A 216 -5.68 9.81 0.26
CA TRP A 216 -5.06 8.93 1.26
C TRP A 216 -5.06 9.52 2.66
N THR A 217 -4.68 10.80 2.84
CA THR A 217 -4.71 11.49 4.13
C THR A 217 -6.11 11.44 4.76
N PRO A 218 -7.21 11.89 4.09
CA PRO A 218 -8.53 11.85 4.70
C PRO A 218 -9.09 10.44 4.88
N CYS A 219 -8.81 9.49 3.98
CA CYS A 219 -9.23 8.09 4.15
C CYS A 219 -8.54 7.42 5.34
N LEU A 220 -7.27 7.70 5.60
CA LEU A 220 -6.52 7.11 6.73
C LEU A 220 -6.76 7.84 8.06
N GLU A 221 -7.21 9.09 8.01
CA GLU A 221 -7.85 9.75 9.15
C GLU A 221 -9.18 9.05 9.49
N ASN A 222 -10.03 8.87 8.48
CA ASN A 222 -11.39 8.35 8.63
C ASN A 222 -11.53 6.96 8.01
N VAL A 223 -10.82 5.98 8.59
CA VAL A 223 -10.79 4.62 8.04
C VAL A 223 -12.19 3.98 8.04
N PRO A 224 -12.57 3.26 6.98
CA PRO A 224 -13.82 2.51 6.93
C PRO A 224 -13.86 1.36 7.93
N GLU A 225 -15.07 0.92 8.28
CA GLU A 225 -15.29 -0.25 9.12
C GLU A 225 -14.55 -1.47 8.54
N TYR A 226 -13.96 -2.28 9.42
CA TYR A 226 -13.12 -3.45 9.10
C TYR A 226 -11.73 -3.17 8.50
N TYR A 227 -11.32 -1.90 8.35
CA TYR A 227 -9.95 -1.54 7.96
C TYR A 227 -8.89 -2.23 8.85
N GLU A 228 -9.05 -2.12 10.18
CA GLU A 228 -8.08 -2.67 11.14
C GLU A 228 -7.96 -4.19 10.98
N HIS A 229 -9.10 -4.87 10.80
CA HIS A 229 -9.11 -6.33 10.59
C HIS A 229 -8.32 -6.72 9.35
N MET A 230 -8.67 -6.14 8.19
CA MET A 230 -8.09 -6.50 6.91
C MET A 230 -6.59 -6.17 6.86
N ALA A 231 -6.18 -5.02 7.41
CA ALA A 231 -4.78 -4.65 7.55
C ALA A 231 -4.01 -5.64 8.43
N ARG A 232 -4.55 -5.99 9.60
CA ARG A 232 -3.87 -6.84 10.56
C ARG A 232 -3.74 -8.29 10.10
N VAL A 233 -4.79 -8.89 9.53
CA VAL A 233 -4.70 -10.28 9.01
C VAL A 233 -3.79 -10.37 7.79
N MET A 234 -3.72 -9.31 6.96
CA MET A 234 -2.76 -9.22 5.86
C MET A 234 -1.32 -9.18 6.37
N LEU A 235 -1.01 -8.25 7.28
CA LEU A 235 0.34 -8.10 7.82
C LEU A 235 0.77 -9.33 8.61
N ASP A 236 -0.15 -9.94 9.38
CA ASP A 236 0.07 -11.17 10.12
C ASP A 236 0.33 -12.36 9.19
N GLY A 237 -0.41 -12.48 8.08
CA GLY A 237 -0.16 -13.49 7.06
C GLY A 237 1.22 -13.31 6.41
N LEU A 238 1.57 -12.07 6.05
CA LEU A 238 2.86 -11.74 5.44
C LEU A 238 4.03 -11.80 6.43
N TRP A 239 3.80 -11.92 7.73
CA TRP A 239 4.87 -12.16 8.70
C TRP A 239 5.65 -13.45 8.39
N CYS A 240 4.97 -14.50 7.89
CA CYS A 240 5.61 -15.74 7.43
C CYS A 240 6.57 -15.55 6.25
N ILE A 241 6.57 -14.37 5.63
CA ILE A 241 7.39 -13.99 4.49
C ILE A 241 8.49 -13.04 4.92
N ASN A 242 8.13 -12.05 5.74
CA ASN A 242 9.06 -11.05 6.27
C ASN A 242 8.82 -10.87 7.77
N PRO A 243 9.60 -11.55 8.62
CA PRO A 243 9.51 -11.42 10.07
C PRO A 243 9.85 -10.00 10.60
N THR A 244 10.35 -9.08 9.76
CA THR A 244 10.50 -7.68 10.20
C THR A 244 9.17 -6.92 10.29
N ILE A 245 8.05 -7.55 9.91
CA ILE A 245 6.71 -6.95 9.99
C ILE A 245 6.21 -6.97 11.44
N HIS A 246 5.85 -5.79 11.95
CA HIS A 246 5.08 -5.66 13.19
C HIS A 246 3.81 -4.85 12.92
N LEU A 247 2.66 -5.40 13.29
CA LEU A 247 1.32 -4.90 12.94
C LEU A 247 1.16 -3.40 13.23
N ASP A 248 1.34 -2.99 14.49
CA ASP A 248 1.11 -1.59 14.88
C ASP A 248 2.14 -0.63 14.28
N SER A 249 3.40 -1.07 14.15
CA SER A 249 4.44 -0.26 13.50
C SER A 249 4.12 0.02 12.02
N MET A 250 3.57 -0.96 11.29
CA MET A 250 3.26 -0.82 9.88
C MET A 250 2.03 0.07 9.66
N ILE A 251 1.00 -0.06 10.51
CA ILE A 251 -0.17 0.83 10.48
C ILE A 251 0.26 2.27 10.82
N TYR A 252 1.08 2.45 11.86
CA TYR A 252 1.64 3.76 12.21
C TYR A 252 2.44 4.37 11.06
N LEU A 253 3.36 3.60 10.48
CA LEU A 253 4.20 4.06 9.37
C LEU A 253 3.37 4.42 8.13
N THR A 254 2.31 3.67 7.86
CA THR A 254 1.39 3.95 6.75
C THR A 254 0.68 5.29 6.94
N LYS A 255 0.17 5.57 8.15
CA LYS A 255 -0.46 6.85 8.48
C LYS A 255 0.52 8.01 8.46
N TYR A 256 1.74 7.81 8.96
CA TYR A 256 2.84 8.77 8.87
C TYR A 256 3.21 9.09 7.41
N LEU A 257 3.41 8.07 6.57
CA LEU A 257 3.70 8.26 5.14
C LEU A 257 2.54 8.89 4.37
N SER A 258 1.34 8.86 4.92
CA SER A 258 0.14 9.46 4.33
C SER A 258 -0.19 10.85 4.89
N ASP A 259 0.71 11.45 5.66
CA ASP A 259 0.56 12.80 6.24
C ASP A 259 -0.70 12.97 7.11
N VAL A 260 -1.16 11.87 7.73
CA VAL A 260 -2.28 11.91 8.68
C VAL A 260 -1.86 12.74 9.90
N PRO A 261 -2.55 13.85 10.23
CA PRO A 261 -2.15 14.72 11.33
C PRO A 261 -1.98 13.97 12.65
N GLY A 262 -0.98 14.31 13.45
CA GLY A 262 -0.72 13.63 14.73
C GLY A 262 0.09 12.32 14.65
N TYR A 263 0.33 11.79 13.45
CA TYR A 263 1.32 10.74 13.24
C TYR A 263 2.64 11.39 12.80
N VAL A 264 3.59 11.50 13.73
CA VAL A 264 4.91 12.12 13.50
C VAL A 264 6.02 11.15 13.89
N TYR A 265 7.22 11.31 13.34
CA TYR A 265 8.33 10.40 13.65
C TYR A 265 9.66 11.10 13.90
N THR A 266 9.90 12.24 13.26
CA THR A 266 11.10 13.06 13.51
C THR A 266 10.75 14.34 14.25
N GLU A 267 11.75 14.96 14.89
CA GLU A 267 11.59 16.27 15.53
C GLU A 267 11.13 17.35 14.54
N ALA A 268 11.60 17.30 13.30
CA ALA A 268 11.14 18.21 12.25
C ALA A 268 9.65 18.02 11.93
N ASP A 269 9.17 16.78 11.87
CA ASP A 269 7.75 16.50 11.65
C ASP A 269 6.90 16.98 12.83
N ARG A 270 7.39 16.79 14.07
CA ARG A 270 6.74 17.22 15.30
C ARG A 270 6.59 18.75 15.35
N LEU A 271 7.67 19.49 15.08
CA LEU A 271 7.67 20.94 15.04
C LEU A 271 6.76 21.48 13.94
N ASN A 272 6.80 20.90 12.74
CA ASN A 272 5.91 21.28 11.65
C ASN A 272 4.43 21.10 12.02
N LEU A 273 4.09 20.01 12.71
CA LEU A 273 2.72 19.79 13.19
C LEU A 273 2.33 20.81 14.28
N GLN A 274 3.22 21.12 15.22
CA GLN A 274 2.96 22.14 16.24
C GLN A 274 2.65 23.50 15.60
N ASP A 275 3.41 23.90 14.58
CA ASP A 275 3.19 25.16 13.87
C ASP A 275 1.81 25.18 13.19
N ARG A 276 1.43 24.10 12.51
CA ARG A 276 0.08 23.94 11.92
C ARG A 276 -1.04 23.99 12.95
N ILE A 277 -0.83 23.42 14.15
CA ILE A 277 -1.81 23.49 15.25
C ILE A 277 -1.93 24.94 15.75
N ARG A 278 -0.80 25.64 15.96
CA ARG A 278 -0.80 27.06 16.39
C ARG A 278 -1.51 27.97 15.38
N GLU A 279 -1.26 27.75 14.08
CA GLU A 279 -1.93 28.47 13.00
C GLU A 279 -3.46 28.32 13.07
N GLN A 280 -3.97 27.12 13.36
CA GLN A 280 -5.40 26.87 13.51
C GLN A 280 -5.98 27.42 14.81
N LEU A 281 -5.20 27.44 15.91
CA LEU A 281 -5.63 28.02 17.18
C LEU A 281 -5.82 29.54 17.10
N LYS A 282 -5.10 30.24 16.20
CA LYS A 282 -5.19 31.70 16.01
C LYS A 282 -5.05 32.50 17.32
N GLY A 283 -4.12 32.07 18.18
CA GLY A 283 -3.85 32.69 19.48
C GLY A 283 -4.86 32.37 20.60
N LYS A 284 -5.80 31.45 20.37
CA LYS A 284 -6.67 30.90 21.44
C LYS A 284 -5.86 29.95 22.35
N SER A 285 -6.44 29.62 23.51
CA SER A 285 -5.81 28.70 24.47
C SER A 285 -5.44 27.36 23.82
N GLU A 286 -4.26 26.86 24.18
CA GLU A 286 -3.71 25.58 23.74
C GLU A 286 -4.52 24.37 24.26
N ASP A 287 -5.39 24.58 25.26
CA ASP A 287 -6.23 23.55 25.88
C ASP A 287 -7.51 23.21 25.09
N ILE A 288 -7.86 23.99 24.06
CA ILE A 288 -9.12 23.80 23.31
C ILE A 288 -9.02 22.61 22.33
N GLY A 289 -7.80 22.27 21.90
CA GLY A 289 -7.55 21.24 20.89
C GLY A 289 -7.97 21.68 19.47
N VAL A 290 -7.27 21.16 18.45
CA VAL A 290 -7.57 21.41 17.03
C VAL A 290 -8.12 20.15 16.39
N ASP A 291 -9.30 20.23 15.79
CA ASP A 291 -9.86 19.11 15.04
C ASP A 291 -9.00 18.81 13.81
N THR A 292 -8.56 17.56 13.69
CA THR A 292 -7.82 17.03 12.53
C THR A 292 -8.50 17.31 11.20
N ALA A 293 -9.84 17.39 11.16
CA ALA A 293 -10.60 17.74 9.97
C ALA A 293 -10.23 19.12 9.40
N SER A 294 -9.80 20.07 10.26
CA SER A 294 -9.32 21.39 9.85
C SER A 294 -7.91 21.38 9.25
N LEU A 295 -7.16 20.29 9.46
CA LEU A 295 -5.76 20.14 9.05
C LEU A 295 -5.60 19.32 7.76
N ILE A 296 -6.68 18.77 7.22
CA ILE A 296 -6.67 17.90 6.04
C ILE A 296 -7.54 18.46 4.91
N SER A 297 -7.29 18.00 3.68
CA SER A 297 -8.18 18.33 2.55
C SER A 297 -9.45 17.49 2.58
N LYS A 298 -10.54 18.05 2.04
CA LYS A 298 -11.79 17.32 1.85
C LYS A 298 -11.60 16.20 0.82
N ALA A 299 -12.08 15.00 1.16
CA ALA A 299 -12.08 13.87 0.24
C ALA A 299 -13.02 14.09 -0.96
N PRO A 300 -12.72 13.53 -2.15
CA PRO A 300 -13.57 13.65 -3.33
C PRO A 300 -14.81 12.76 -3.29
N PHE A 301 -14.96 11.93 -2.25
CA PHE A 301 -16.10 11.05 -2.03
C PHE A 301 -16.41 10.96 -0.53
N ASP A 302 -17.61 10.46 -0.21
CA ASP A 302 -18.06 10.35 1.17
C ASP A 302 -17.23 9.35 1.97
N LEU A 303 -16.88 9.77 3.18
CA LEU A 303 -16.14 8.99 4.16
C LEU A 303 -17.02 8.69 5.39
N PRO A 304 -16.68 7.68 6.19
CA PRO A 304 -17.34 7.42 7.47
C PRO A 304 -17.32 8.67 8.36
N GLN A 305 -18.46 8.93 9.02
CA GLN A 305 -18.62 10.00 10.00
C GLN A 305 -18.07 9.55 11.36
N ASN A 306 -16.73 9.55 11.50
CA ASN A 306 -16.08 9.22 12.76
C ASN A 306 -16.18 10.40 13.74
N PRO A 307 -16.14 10.15 15.07
CA PRO A 307 -16.06 11.22 16.06
C PRO A 307 -14.85 12.13 15.80
N PRO A 308 -14.99 13.45 16.01
CA PRO A 308 -13.88 14.39 15.87
C PRO A 308 -12.66 13.96 16.68
N ARG A 309 -11.48 14.01 16.06
CA ARG A 309 -10.21 13.76 16.73
C ARG A 309 -9.49 15.09 16.95
N LEU A 310 -9.36 15.48 18.21
CA LEU A 310 -8.69 16.71 18.61
C LEU A 310 -7.20 16.46 18.85
N LEU A 311 -6.37 17.38 18.37
CA LEU A 311 -4.94 17.45 18.65
C LEU A 311 -4.68 18.59 19.63
N TYR A 312 -4.12 18.29 20.80
CA TYR A 312 -3.72 19.30 21.77
C TYR A 312 -2.24 19.62 21.61
N LEU A 313 -1.84 20.89 21.73
CA LEU A 313 -0.46 21.28 21.44
C LEU A 313 0.55 20.62 22.40
N HIS A 314 0.20 20.54 23.69
CA HIS A 314 1.03 19.96 24.75
C HIS A 314 1.30 18.45 24.56
N ASP A 315 0.44 17.74 23.82
CA ASP A 315 0.67 16.33 23.50
C ASP A 315 1.89 16.14 22.59
N TYR A 316 2.33 17.19 21.89
CA TYR A 316 3.42 17.16 20.91
C TYR A 316 4.68 17.88 21.41
N ASP A 317 4.86 18.06 22.72
CA ASP A 317 6.09 18.65 23.28
C ASP A 317 7.30 17.72 23.11
N LEU A 318 7.10 16.41 23.23
CA LEU A 318 8.10 15.38 23.00
C LEU A 318 7.56 14.31 22.06
N LEU A 319 8.42 13.59 21.34
CA LEU A 319 7.98 12.48 20.49
C LEU A 319 7.32 11.36 21.32
N GLU A 320 7.76 11.14 22.56
CA GLU A 320 7.24 10.14 23.48
C GLU A 320 5.84 10.46 24.01
N THR A 321 5.44 11.74 24.02
CA THR A 321 4.13 12.18 24.48
C THR A 321 3.07 12.10 23.39
N VAL A 322 3.48 12.07 22.12
CA VAL A 322 2.59 11.99 20.95
C VAL A 322 1.58 10.85 21.13
N PRO A 323 0.25 11.10 21.14
CA PRO A 323 -0.70 10.10 21.64
C PRO A 323 -0.74 8.80 20.80
N PRO A 324 -0.71 8.84 19.45
CA PRO A 324 -0.59 7.63 18.66
C PRO A 324 0.72 6.85 18.91
N TYR A 325 1.85 7.54 19.13
CA TYR A 325 3.14 6.92 19.40
C TYR A 325 3.20 6.33 20.81
N LYS A 326 2.68 7.05 21.80
CA LYS A 326 2.62 6.64 23.21
C LYS A 326 1.89 5.31 23.38
N LYS A 327 0.79 5.11 22.64
CA LYS A 327 -0.02 3.88 22.62
C LYS A 327 0.69 2.66 22.03
N LEU A 328 1.76 2.85 21.26
CA LEU A 328 2.48 1.73 20.65
C LEU A 328 3.15 0.86 21.72
N PRO A 329 3.03 -0.48 21.62
CA PRO A 329 3.87 -1.39 22.38
C PRO A 329 5.36 -1.10 22.13
N TRP A 330 6.21 -1.44 23.09
CA TRP A 330 7.64 -1.18 22.96
C TRP A 330 8.26 -1.89 21.74
N ALA A 331 7.83 -3.12 21.42
CA ALA A 331 8.26 -3.82 20.20
C ALA A 331 7.91 -3.05 18.92
N ALA A 332 6.73 -2.40 18.85
CA ALA A 332 6.35 -1.57 17.71
C ALA A 332 7.25 -0.32 17.58
N LYS A 333 7.56 0.35 18.70
CA LYS A 333 8.49 1.49 18.72
C LYS A 333 9.90 1.08 18.27
N TYR A 334 10.38 -0.06 18.76
CA TYR A 334 11.65 -0.65 18.32
C TYR A 334 11.65 -0.91 16.80
N LYS A 335 10.59 -1.53 16.26
CA LYS A 335 10.51 -1.81 14.81
C LYS A 335 10.41 -0.54 13.96
N LEU A 336 9.79 0.54 14.45
CA LEU A 336 9.86 1.85 13.80
C LEU A 336 11.30 2.37 13.75
N GLY A 337 12.01 2.35 14.88
CA GLY A 337 13.44 2.66 14.97
C GLY A 337 14.30 1.83 14.02
N LEU A 338 14.08 0.52 14.00
CA LEU A 338 14.78 -0.40 13.12
C LEU A 338 14.51 -0.10 11.65
N LYS A 339 13.29 0.26 11.25
CA LYS A 339 12.98 0.66 9.87
C LYS A 339 13.72 1.92 9.45
N ALA A 340 13.79 2.93 10.32
CA ALA A 340 14.57 4.14 10.06
C ALA A 340 16.07 3.83 9.91
N ALA A 341 16.61 2.97 10.78
CA ALA A 341 18.00 2.51 10.69
C ALA A 341 18.26 1.72 9.40
N ILE A 342 17.35 0.83 9.01
CA ILE A 342 17.42 0.09 7.74
C ILE A 342 17.40 1.05 6.54
N ALA A 343 16.50 2.04 6.53
CA ALA A 343 16.44 3.03 5.45
C ALA A 343 17.76 3.82 5.36
N ALA A 344 18.32 4.25 6.49
CA ALA A 344 19.62 4.93 6.52
C ALA A 344 20.76 4.04 6.00
N LEU A 345 20.85 2.79 6.46
CA LEU A 345 21.85 1.83 5.98
C LEU A 345 21.70 1.53 4.49
N TYR A 346 20.47 1.49 3.98
CA TYR A 346 20.17 1.21 2.58
C TYR A 346 20.69 2.30 1.62
N THR A 347 20.90 3.53 2.12
CA THR A 347 21.54 4.59 1.33
C THR A 347 22.99 4.25 0.96
N SER A 348 23.66 3.42 1.77
CA SER A 348 25.01 2.94 1.52
C SER A 348 25.03 1.81 0.49
N TYR A 349 26.12 1.70 -0.27
CA TYR A 349 26.31 0.64 -1.26
C TYR A 349 26.24 -0.77 -0.64
N LEU A 350 26.95 -1.00 0.46
CA LEU A 350 26.98 -2.30 1.14
C LEU A 350 25.63 -2.66 1.77
N GLY A 351 24.95 -1.68 2.39
CA GLY A 351 23.61 -1.90 2.95
C GLY A 351 22.60 -2.27 1.87
N ARG A 352 22.62 -1.56 0.72
CA ARG A 352 21.76 -1.88 -0.42
C ARG A 352 21.96 -3.31 -0.93
N ILE A 353 23.22 -3.72 -1.12
CA ILE A 353 23.56 -5.09 -1.52
C ILE A 353 23.01 -6.10 -0.51
N TYR A 354 23.30 -5.90 0.79
CA TYR A 354 22.89 -6.81 1.85
C TYR A 354 21.38 -7.02 1.89
N PHE A 355 20.60 -5.93 1.95
CA PHE A 355 19.15 -6.03 2.07
C PHE A 355 18.49 -6.58 0.79
N ASN A 356 19.03 -6.27 -0.39
CA ASN A 356 18.52 -6.84 -1.64
C ASN A 356 18.85 -8.33 -1.76
N MET A 357 20.04 -8.76 -1.35
CA MET A 357 20.38 -10.18 -1.29
C MET A 357 19.49 -10.92 -0.30
N HIS A 358 19.25 -10.35 0.88
CA HIS A 358 18.33 -10.89 1.86
C HIS A 358 16.92 -11.03 1.30
N PHE A 359 16.40 -9.99 0.64
CA PHE A 359 15.08 -10.06 -0.01
C PHE A 359 15.01 -11.15 -1.08
N ARG A 360 16.01 -11.25 -1.96
CA ARG A 360 16.08 -12.28 -3.01
C ARG A 360 16.11 -13.68 -2.41
N PHE A 361 16.85 -13.88 -1.31
CA PHE A 361 16.89 -15.15 -0.59
C PHE A 361 15.54 -15.49 0.05
N SER A 362 14.90 -14.54 0.74
CA SER A 362 13.56 -14.74 1.29
C SER A 362 12.54 -15.07 0.19
N LEU A 363 12.62 -14.39 -0.96
CA LEU A 363 11.79 -14.68 -2.14
C LEU A 363 12.02 -16.07 -2.71
N PHE A 364 13.27 -16.53 -2.75
CA PHE A 364 13.59 -17.91 -3.12
C PHE A 364 12.94 -18.91 -2.15
N LEU A 365 13.09 -18.69 -0.84
CA LEU A 365 12.46 -19.55 0.17
C LEU A 365 10.93 -19.56 0.03
N MET A 366 10.28 -18.42 -0.16
CA MET A 366 8.83 -18.38 -0.38
C MET A 366 8.36 -19.20 -1.59
N LYS A 367 9.12 -19.20 -2.68
CA LYS A 367 8.76 -19.91 -3.93
C LYS A 367 8.95 -21.42 -3.81
N TYR A 368 10.02 -21.85 -3.16
CA TYR A 368 10.47 -23.25 -3.21
C TYR A 368 10.45 -23.98 -1.87
N PHE A 369 10.54 -23.26 -0.75
CA PHE A 369 10.59 -23.82 0.60
C PHE A 369 10.06 -22.84 1.66
N PRO A 370 8.73 -22.56 1.72
CA PRO A 370 8.14 -21.57 2.62
C PRO A 370 8.05 -22.09 4.06
N TYR A 371 9.22 -22.34 4.66
CA TYR A 371 9.37 -23.05 5.93
C TYR A 371 8.63 -22.39 7.10
N MET A 372 8.63 -21.04 7.18
CA MET A 372 7.88 -20.32 8.21
C MET A 372 6.38 -20.55 8.12
N ALA A 373 5.85 -20.67 6.90
CA ALA A 373 4.45 -20.97 6.68
C ALA A 373 4.11 -22.44 7.00
N PHE A 374 5.07 -23.38 6.88
CA PHE A 374 4.84 -24.80 7.22
C PHE A 374 4.39 -24.98 8.66
N PHE A 375 5.03 -24.28 9.59
CA PHE A 375 4.68 -24.35 11.02
C PHE A 375 3.30 -23.75 11.33
N ARG A 376 2.79 -22.86 10.47
CA ARG A 376 1.55 -22.13 10.70
C ARG A 376 0.35 -22.71 9.96
N PHE A 377 0.54 -23.13 8.72
CA PHE A 377 -0.53 -23.55 7.82
C PHE A 377 -0.38 -25.00 7.33
N GLY A 378 0.74 -25.66 7.65
CA GLY A 378 1.10 -26.96 7.12
C GLY A 378 1.77 -26.89 5.73
N VAL A 379 2.50 -27.93 5.37
CA VAL A 379 3.38 -27.95 4.19
C VAL A 379 2.64 -27.66 2.89
N ILE A 380 1.57 -28.41 2.59
CA ILE A 380 0.86 -28.31 1.32
C ILE A 380 0.19 -26.95 1.13
N LYS A 381 -0.49 -26.45 2.18
CA LYS A 381 -1.25 -25.19 2.14
C LYS A 381 -0.35 -23.96 2.02
N SER A 382 0.92 -24.08 2.41
CA SER A 382 1.91 -22.99 2.34
C SER A 382 2.35 -22.67 0.90
N TYR A 383 2.26 -23.61 -0.04
CA TYR A 383 2.73 -23.37 -1.42
C TYR A 383 1.73 -22.58 -2.26
N VAL A 384 2.11 -21.38 -2.71
CA VAL A 384 1.26 -20.54 -3.58
C VAL A 384 1.54 -20.82 -5.05
N ARG A 385 0.46 -21.06 -5.81
CA ARG A 385 0.49 -21.21 -7.28
C ARG A 385 -0.22 -20.02 -7.90
N ILE A 386 0.54 -19.08 -8.45
CA ILE A 386 0.01 -17.78 -8.89
C ILE A 386 -1.09 -17.89 -9.96
N PHE A 387 -1.13 -18.95 -10.77
CA PHE A 387 -2.17 -19.14 -11.79
C PHE A 387 -3.40 -19.92 -11.31
N VAL A 388 -3.43 -20.34 -10.04
CA VAL A 388 -4.57 -20.99 -9.41
C VAL A 388 -5.27 -19.96 -8.53
N GLU A 389 -6.59 -19.97 -8.55
CA GLU A 389 -7.39 -19.10 -7.70
C GLU A 389 -7.15 -19.44 -6.22
N ASP A 390 -7.02 -18.42 -5.38
CA ASP A 390 -6.75 -18.61 -3.95
C ASP A 390 -7.93 -19.32 -3.23
N PRO A 391 -7.76 -19.80 -1.99
CA PRO A 391 -8.89 -20.30 -1.21
C PRO A 391 -9.83 -19.18 -0.77
N ILE A 392 -11.06 -19.56 -0.39
CA ILE A 392 -12.00 -18.71 0.38
C ILE A 392 -12.16 -19.29 1.78
N ASP A 393 -12.58 -18.46 2.72
CA ASP A 393 -13.01 -18.89 4.05
C ASP A 393 -14.36 -18.25 4.45
N ASN A 394 -14.83 -18.59 5.64
CA ASN A 394 -16.04 -18.02 6.22
C ASN A 394 -15.73 -17.10 7.42
N GLU A 395 -14.50 -16.60 7.55
CA GLU A 395 -14.14 -15.71 8.65
C GLU A 395 -14.87 -14.38 8.50
N GLU A 396 -15.56 -13.96 9.56
CA GLU A 396 -16.25 -12.68 9.63
C GLU A 396 -15.27 -11.59 10.09
N PRO A 397 -15.09 -10.49 9.32
CA PRO A 397 -14.23 -9.41 9.73
C PRO A 397 -14.68 -8.80 11.07
N LYS A 398 -13.70 -8.57 11.94
CA LYS A 398 -13.94 -7.94 13.25
C LYS A 398 -14.04 -6.43 13.11
N PRO A 399 -14.98 -5.76 13.80
CA PRO A 399 -15.11 -4.31 13.72
C PRO A 399 -13.86 -3.58 14.19
N ASN A 400 -13.64 -2.35 13.74
CA ASN A 400 -12.46 -1.56 14.12
C ASN A 400 -12.35 -1.38 15.64
N SER A 401 -13.50 -1.24 16.32
CA SER A 401 -13.59 -1.11 17.78
C SER A 401 -13.01 -2.31 18.53
N TYR A 402 -13.02 -3.51 17.94
CA TYR A 402 -12.39 -4.70 18.53
C TYR A 402 -10.88 -4.50 18.76
N TYR A 403 -10.21 -3.83 17.83
CA TYR A 403 -8.76 -3.60 17.88
C TYR A 403 -8.36 -2.38 18.72
N GLN A 404 -9.33 -1.57 19.15
CA GLN A 404 -9.10 -0.43 20.04
C GLN A 404 -9.15 -0.82 21.52
N GLN A 405 -9.64 -2.02 21.85
CA GLN A 405 -9.71 -2.52 23.21
C GLN A 405 -8.29 -2.81 23.75
N PRO A 406 -8.03 -2.55 25.04
CA PRO A 406 -6.77 -2.93 25.68
C PRO A 406 -6.52 -4.44 25.50
N GLN A 407 -5.44 -4.79 24.84
CA GLN A 407 -5.02 -6.18 24.71
C GLN A 407 -4.24 -6.58 25.96
N PRO A 408 -4.38 -7.83 26.45
CA PRO A 408 -3.57 -8.31 27.56
C PRO A 408 -2.09 -8.25 27.16
N PRO A 409 -1.17 -7.92 28.09
CA PRO A 409 0.25 -7.89 27.80
C PRO A 409 0.70 -9.27 27.30
N LEU A 410 1.59 -9.28 26.31
CA LEU A 410 2.16 -10.53 25.82
C LEU A 410 3.07 -11.13 26.90
N PRO A 411 3.14 -12.46 27.02
CA PRO A 411 4.18 -13.09 27.82
C PRO A 411 5.56 -12.58 27.40
N LEU A 412 6.47 -12.36 28.36
CA LEU A 412 7.80 -11.78 28.12
C LEU A 412 8.57 -12.46 26.97
N TYR A 413 8.47 -13.79 26.84
CA TYR A 413 9.14 -14.52 25.75
C TYR A 413 8.59 -14.14 24.37
N LYS A 414 7.28 -13.86 24.23
CA LYS A 414 6.69 -13.40 22.97
C LYS A 414 7.10 -11.97 22.67
N GLU A 415 7.18 -11.11 23.69
CA GLU A 415 7.71 -9.75 23.54
C GLU A 415 9.17 -9.76 23.08
N LEU A 416 10.04 -10.55 23.73
CA LEU A 416 11.44 -10.69 23.32
C LEU A 416 11.56 -11.29 21.91
N LEU A 417 10.77 -12.31 21.57
CA LEU A 417 10.75 -12.88 20.23
C LEU A 417 10.34 -11.85 19.19
N SER A 418 9.36 -10.99 19.49
CA SER A 418 8.91 -9.91 18.59
C SER A 418 9.95 -8.83 18.30
N LEU A 419 11.07 -8.82 19.03
CA LEU A 419 12.21 -7.94 18.69
C LEU A 419 13.06 -8.56 17.60
N LEU A 420 13.38 -9.84 17.77
CA LEU A 420 14.27 -10.60 16.91
C LEU A 420 13.59 -10.99 15.59
N TRP A 421 12.33 -11.37 15.67
CA TRP A 421 11.49 -11.89 14.59
C TRP A 421 10.17 -11.16 14.52
#